data_AF-A0A1H2H235-F1
#
_entry.id   AF-A0A1H2H235-F1
#
_cell.length_a   1.000
_cell.length_b   1.000
_cell.length_c   1.000
_cell.angle_alpha   90.00
_cell.angle_beta   90.00
_cell.angle_gamma   90.00
#
_symmetry.space_group_name_H-M   'P 1'
#
loop_
_entity.id
_entity.type
_entity.pdbx_description
1 polymer ?
#
loop_
_entity_poly.entity_id
_entity_poly.type
_entity_poly.pdbx_seq_one_letter_code
_entity_poly.pdbx_strand_id
1 'polypeptide(L)'
;MTTSAPIHPPAATAEQTGAVDIELAVSGMTCASCAARIERTLNKLDGVSASVNYATEKAHVSAPAGVDPHLLIETIEQAGYHAALPATPTKGAAPDDDPSDDDGELVALRHRLIGAVVLSVPVIALAMVPALQFTYWQWASLTLAAPVIVWAAWPFHGAALLNLRHGAATMDTLISVGTTAALLWSLYALFFGTAGQPGTTHGMLTGLSSDTPRTIEAGAVSVVIVEGTVEGSVREP
;
A
#
# COMPACT_ATOMS: atom_id res chain seq x y z
N MET A 1 -58.58 24.82 44.67
CA MET A 1 -57.87 25.61 43.64
C MET A 1 -57.11 24.63 42.76
N THR A 2 -57.39 24.72 41.47
CA THR A 2 -57.07 23.82 40.36
C THR A 2 -55.62 24.01 39.86
N THR A 3 -54.92 22.91 39.54
CA THR A 3 -53.98 22.67 38.39
C THR A 3 -53.45 21.23 38.58
N SER A 4 -53.66 20.17 37.77
CA SER A 4 -53.51 19.88 36.32
C SER A 4 -52.25 20.47 35.70
N ALA A 5 -51.31 19.77 35.03
CA ALA A 5 -50.99 18.38 34.65
C ALA A 5 -49.55 18.45 34.01
N PRO A 6 -48.92 17.43 33.38
CA PRO A 6 -49.02 15.97 33.49
C PRO A 6 -47.66 15.27 33.74
N ILE A 7 -47.75 13.98 34.06
CA ILE A 7 -46.67 12.98 34.02
C ILE A 7 -46.44 12.59 32.55
N HIS A 8 -45.18 12.61 32.09
CA HIS A 8 -44.77 12.06 30.79
C HIS A 8 -43.92 10.80 31.03
N PRO A 9 -44.44 9.58 30.76
CA PRO A 9 -43.64 8.40 30.49
C PRO A 9 -43.14 8.40 29.03
N PRO A 10 -42.14 7.57 28.70
CA PRO A 10 -41.17 7.82 27.64
C PRO A 10 -41.80 7.80 26.24
N ALA A 11 -41.42 8.77 25.42
CA ALA A 11 -41.77 8.81 24.02
C ALA A 11 -41.10 7.64 23.29
N ALA A 12 -41.97 6.74 22.82
CA ALA A 12 -41.92 6.05 21.53
C ALA A 12 -40.61 5.36 21.16
N THR A 13 -40.64 4.03 21.30
CA THR A 13 -40.15 3.07 20.31
C THR A 13 -40.12 3.67 18.90
N ALA A 14 -38.93 4.00 18.41
CA ALA A 14 -38.70 4.12 16.98
C ALA A 14 -38.75 2.71 16.39
N GLU A 15 -39.61 2.51 15.41
CA GLU A 15 -39.72 1.31 14.59
C GLU A 15 -38.33 0.86 14.11
N GLN A 16 -37.86 -0.28 14.64
CA GLN A 16 -36.80 -1.07 14.01
C GLN A 16 -37.38 -1.70 12.75
N THR A 17 -37.40 -0.94 11.66
CA THR A 17 -37.50 -1.51 10.31
C THR A 17 -36.23 -2.34 10.11
N GLY A 18 -36.36 -3.66 10.17
CA GLY A 18 -35.28 -4.62 10.40
C GLY A 18 -34.03 -4.40 9.54
N ALA A 19 -33.06 -3.66 10.08
CA ALA A 19 -31.70 -3.66 9.60
C ALA A 19 -30.93 -4.74 10.37
N VAL A 20 -30.16 -5.55 9.66
CA VAL A 20 -29.28 -6.56 10.21
C VAL A 20 -27.85 -6.06 10.07
N ASP A 21 -27.13 -6.01 11.18
CA ASP A 21 -25.70 -5.74 11.17
C ASP A 21 -24.95 -7.05 10.90
N ILE A 22 -24.11 -7.01 9.87
CA ILE A 22 -23.29 -8.12 9.39
C ILE A 22 -21.84 -7.65 9.47
N GLU A 23 -21.03 -8.37 10.23
CA GLU A 23 -19.57 -8.21 10.22
C GLU A 23 -18.98 -9.17 9.18
N LEU A 24 -18.05 -8.67 8.37
CA LEU A 24 -17.30 -9.43 7.38
C LEU A 24 -15.81 -9.28 7.69
N ALA A 25 -15.09 -10.39 7.77
CA ALA A 25 -13.63 -10.39 7.77
C ALA A 25 -13.16 -10.18 6.33
N VAL A 26 -12.29 -9.18 6.10
CA VAL A 26 -11.88 -8.77 4.76
C VAL A 26 -10.36 -8.80 4.64
N SER A 27 -9.85 -9.67 3.79
CA SER A 27 -8.42 -9.83 3.54
C SER A 27 -7.96 -9.09 2.28
N GLY A 28 -6.71 -8.64 2.30
CA GLY A 28 -6.09 -7.94 1.17
C GLY A 28 -6.19 -6.40 1.22
N MET A 29 -6.61 -5.84 2.36
CA MET A 29 -6.61 -4.39 2.59
C MET A 29 -5.27 -3.92 3.15
N THR A 30 -4.40 -3.38 2.29
CA THR A 30 -3.06 -2.91 2.72
C THR A 30 -3.02 -1.44 3.11
N CYS A 31 -4.10 -0.67 2.89
CA CYS A 31 -4.14 0.75 3.20
C CYS A 31 -5.56 1.31 3.38
N ALA A 32 -5.65 2.49 3.99
CA ALA A 32 -6.91 3.23 4.16
C ALA A 32 -7.65 3.50 2.84
N SER A 33 -6.94 3.60 1.72
CA SER A 33 -7.56 3.81 0.40
C SER A 33 -8.29 2.56 -0.12
N CYS A 34 -7.80 1.36 0.23
CA CYS A 34 -8.47 0.09 -0.06
C CYS A 34 -9.76 -0.04 0.75
N ALA A 35 -9.72 0.26 2.06
CA ALA A 35 -10.92 0.28 2.91
C ALA A 35 -11.96 1.28 2.40
N ALA A 36 -11.56 2.51 2.09
CA ALA A 36 -12.47 3.52 1.54
C ALA A 36 -13.07 3.12 0.17
N ARG A 37 -12.36 2.29 -0.61
CA ARG A 37 -12.87 1.75 -1.88
C ARG A 37 -13.93 0.68 -1.62
N ILE A 38 -13.68 -0.26 -0.71
CA ILE A 38 -14.64 -1.29 -0.32
C ILE A 38 -15.89 -0.65 0.27
N GLU A 39 -15.72 0.30 1.19
CA GLU A 39 -16.80 1.08 1.79
C GLU A 39 -17.67 1.76 0.73
N ARG A 40 -17.05 2.45 -0.24
CA ARG A 40 -17.75 3.07 -1.37
C ARG A 40 -18.43 2.06 -2.29
N THR A 41 -17.92 0.85 -2.42
CA THR A 41 -18.54 -0.19 -3.27
C THR A 41 -19.76 -0.79 -2.57
N LEU A 42 -19.65 -1.10 -1.28
CA LEU A 42 -20.76 -1.64 -0.49
C LEU A 42 -21.89 -0.62 -0.29
N ASN A 43 -21.56 0.65 -0.05
CA ASN A 43 -22.54 1.73 0.08
C ASN A 43 -23.30 2.07 -1.23
N LYS A 44 -22.94 1.46 -2.37
CA LYS A 44 -23.73 1.57 -3.61
C LYS A 44 -24.90 0.58 -3.67
N LEU A 45 -24.91 -0.43 -2.80
CA LEU A 45 -25.99 -1.40 -2.73
C LEU A 45 -27.20 -0.75 -2.04
N ASP A 46 -28.40 -1.00 -2.57
CA ASP A 46 -29.62 -0.36 -2.10
C ASP A 46 -29.91 -0.68 -0.62
N GLY A 47 -29.99 0.36 0.19
CA GLY A 47 -30.28 0.25 1.63
C GLY A 47 -29.10 -0.24 2.49
N VAL A 48 -27.92 -0.43 1.92
CA VAL A 48 -26.72 -0.88 2.64
C VAL A 48 -25.91 0.32 3.15
N SER A 49 -25.57 0.29 4.43
CA SER A 49 -24.59 1.20 5.03
C SER A 49 -23.40 0.41 5.53
N ALA A 50 -22.23 0.64 4.95
CA ALA A 50 -21.00 -0.04 5.30
C ALA A 50 -19.97 0.94 5.88
N SER A 51 -19.20 0.44 6.84
CA SER A 51 -18.00 1.05 7.40
C SER A 51 -16.89 0.01 7.38
N VAL A 52 -15.70 0.38 6.92
CA VAL A 52 -14.59 -0.57 6.78
C VAL A 52 -13.36 -0.05 7.52
N ASN A 53 -12.78 -0.90 8.36
CA ASN A 53 -11.57 -0.59 9.08
C ASN A 53 -10.43 -1.48 8.58
N TYR A 54 -9.46 -0.87 7.90
CA TYR A 54 -8.30 -1.59 7.38
C TYR A 54 -7.40 -2.14 8.49
N ALA A 55 -7.36 -1.47 9.66
CA ALA A 55 -6.46 -1.85 10.74
C ALA A 55 -6.92 -3.11 11.48
N THR A 56 -8.22 -3.40 11.44
CA THR A 56 -8.83 -4.57 12.09
C THR A 56 -9.33 -5.60 11.07
N GLU A 57 -9.00 -5.43 9.78
CA GLU A 57 -9.48 -6.29 8.67
C GLU A 57 -10.99 -6.58 8.69
N LYS A 58 -11.81 -5.63 9.16
CA LYS A 58 -13.25 -5.82 9.38
C LYS A 58 -14.08 -4.81 8.60
N ALA A 59 -15.14 -5.30 7.97
CA ALA A 59 -16.20 -4.49 7.38
C ALA A 59 -17.49 -4.70 8.18
N HIS A 60 -18.00 -3.61 8.77
CA HIS A 60 -19.29 -3.59 9.43
C HIS A 60 -20.35 -3.09 8.45
N VAL A 61 -21.36 -3.91 8.19
CA VAL A 61 -22.39 -3.64 7.18
C VAL A 61 -23.77 -3.72 7.80
N SER A 62 -24.48 -2.60 7.80
CA SER A 62 -25.90 -2.54 8.15
C SER A 62 -26.73 -2.66 6.87
N ALA A 63 -27.54 -3.72 6.75
CA ALA A 63 -28.33 -3.99 5.55
C ALA A 63 -29.80 -4.30 5.89
N PRO A 64 -30.76 -4.07 4.99
CA PRO A 64 -32.16 -4.43 5.22
C PRO A 64 -32.33 -5.95 5.39
N ALA A 65 -33.32 -6.36 6.19
CA ALA A 65 -33.65 -7.76 6.39
C ALA A 65 -33.98 -8.44 5.05
N GLY A 66 -33.11 -9.38 4.63
CA GLY A 66 -33.25 -10.12 3.37
C GLY A 66 -32.08 -9.93 2.39
N VAL A 67 -31.12 -9.04 2.67
CA VAL A 67 -29.86 -9.01 1.90
C VAL A 67 -29.05 -10.26 2.20
N ASP A 68 -28.66 -10.98 1.15
CA ASP A 68 -27.83 -12.18 1.24
C ASP A 68 -26.38 -11.76 1.56
N PRO A 69 -25.77 -12.26 2.65
CA PRO A 69 -24.35 -12.01 2.93
C PRO A 69 -23.41 -12.44 1.81
N HIS A 70 -23.79 -13.43 1.00
CA HIS A 70 -23.00 -13.83 -0.17
C HIS A 70 -22.91 -12.73 -1.23
N LEU A 71 -23.93 -11.89 -1.39
CA LEU A 71 -23.90 -10.74 -2.30
C LEU A 71 -22.86 -9.70 -1.83
N LEU A 72 -22.74 -9.48 -0.52
CA LEU A 72 -21.74 -8.58 0.05
C LEU A 72 -20.32 -9.12 -0.18
N ILE A 73 -20.11 -10.42 0.04
CA ILE A 73 -18.84 -11.10 -0.25
C ILE A 73 -18.49 -10.98 -1.72
N GLU A 74 -19.41 -11.35 -2.61
CA GLU A 74 -19.21 -11.28 -4.06
C GLU A 74 -18.89 -9.85 -4.51
N THR A 75 -19.55 -8.85 -3.94
CA THR A 75 -19.28 -7.43 -4.23
C THR A 75 -17.85 -7.03 -3.82
N ILE A 76 -17.35 -7.54 -2.69
CA ILE A 76 -15.97 -7.33 -2.23
C ILE A 76 -14.97 -8.08 -3.12
N GLU A 77 -15.31 -9.30 -3.55
CA GLU A 77 -14.50 -10.12 -4.46
C GLU A 77 -14.42 -9.52 -5.86
N GLN A 78 -15.51 -8.97 -6.39
CA GLN A 78 -15.52 -8.22 -7.64
C GLN A 78 -14.69 -6.93 -7.54
N ALA A 79 -14.58 -6.36 -6.34
CA ALA A 79 -13.63 -5.27 -6.07
C ALA A 79 -12.18 -5.76 -5.96
N GLY A 80 -11.90 -7.07 -6.00
CA GLY A 80 -10.55 -7.64 -5.98
C GLY A 80 -9.99 -7.86 -4.57
N TYR A 81 -10.85 -7.98 -3.56
CA TYR A 81 -10.49 -8.32 -2.19
C TYR A 81 -11.12 -9.66 -1.79
N HIS A 82 -10.78 -10.20 -0.63
CA HIS A 82 -11.42 -11.43 -0.14
C HIS A 82 -12.28 -11.11 1.08
N ALA A 83 -13.46 -11.70 1.18
CA ALA A 83 -14.34 -11.51 2.33
C ALA A 83 -14.92 -12.84 2.80
N ALA A 84 -15.03 -13.01 4.12
CA ALA A 84 -15.63 -14.18 4.73
C ALA A 84 -16.54 -13.76 5.89
N LEU A 85 -17.59 -14.54 6.12
CA LEU A 85 -18.37 -14.42 7.35
C LEU A 85 -17.51 -14.89 8.54
N PRO A 86 -17.42 -14.12 9.63
CA PRO A 86 -16.84 -14.60 10.88
C PRO A 86 -17.58 -15.86 11.32
N ALA A 87 -16.85 -16.87 11.79
CA ALA A 87 -17.47 -18.08 12.34
C ALA A 87 -18.40 -17.68 13.49
N THR A 88 -19.71 -17.90 13.33
CA THR A 88 -20.72 -17.43 14.28
C THR A 88 -20.40 -17.89 15.71
N PRO A 89 -20.25 -16.99 16.68
CA PRO A 89 -20.08 -17.37 18.07
C PRO A 89 -21.40 -17.93 18.59
N THR A 90 -21.39 -19.19 19.05
CA THR A 90 -22.52 -19.77 19.79
C THR A 90 -22.73 -18.94 21.05
N LYS A 91 -23.88 -18.25 21.13
CA LYS A 91 -24.29 -17.33 22.19
C LYS A 91 -24.09 -17.97 23.58
N GLY A 92 -23.05 -17.54 24.30
CA GLY A 92 -22.76 -18.00 25.65
C GLY A 92 -21.34 -17.72 26.17
N ALA A 93 -20.36 -17.49 25.28
CA ALA A 93 -19.04 -17.01 25.68
C ALA A 93 -18.99 -15.48 25.55
N ALA A 94 -18.29 -14.83 26.49
CA ALA A 94 -17.88 -13.43 26.39
C ALA A 94 -17.22 -13.16 25.02
N PRO A 95 -17.12 -11.89 24.56
CA PRO A 95 -16.34 -11.59 23.37
C PRO A 95 -14.88 -11.94 23.66
N ASP A 96 -14.50 -13.17 23.33
CA ASP A 96 -13.14 -13.51 22.99
C ASP A 96 -12.92 -12.87 21.60
N ASP A 97 -12.72 -11.54 21.60
CA ASP A 97 -11.75 -10.96 20.68
C ASP A 97 -10.51 -11.82 20.89
N ASP A 98 -10.12 -12.63 19.92
CA ASP A 98 -8.90 -13.42 20.00
C ASP A 98 -7.73 -12.49 19.59
N PRO A 99 -7.02 -11.85 20.53
CA PRO A 99 -5.92 -10.95 20.20
C PRO A 99 -4.74 -11.68 19.54
N SER A 100 -4.75 -13.01 19.49
CA SER A 100 -3.57 -13.78 19.09
C SER A 100 -3.28 -13.75 17.58
N ASP A 101 -4.29 -13.61 16.72
CA ASP A 101 -4.11 -13.56 15.26
C ASP A 101 -3.66 -12.17 14.77
N ASP A 102 -4.28 -11.09 15.26
CA ASP A 102 -3.89 -9.70 14.93
C ASP A 102 -2.44 -9.40 15.37
N ASP A 103 -2.04 -9.89 16.54
CA ASP A 103 -0.68 -9.73 17.05
C ASP A 103 0.36 -10.40 16.14
N GLY A 104 0.02 -11.54 15.54
CA GLY A 104 0.90 -12.29 14.64
C GLY A 104 1.20 -11.54 13.34
N GLU A 105 0.19 -10.95 12.71
CA GLU A 105 0.34 -10.16 11.50
C GLU A 105 1.15 -8.89 11.75
N LEU A 106 0.82 -8.15 12.82
CA LEU A 106 1.58 -6.95 13.22
C LEU A 106 3.05 -7.27 13.49
N VAL A 107 3.33 -8.40 14.13
CA VAL A 107 4.70 -8.87 14.36
C VAL A 107 5.41 -9.18 13.04
N ALA A 108 4.73 -9.79 12.06
CA ALA A 108 5.30 -10.07 10.74
C ALA A 108 5.63 -8.77 9.97
N LEU A 109 4.72 -7.80 9.98
CA LEU A 109 4.93 -6.46 9.41
C LEU A 109 6.10 -5.74 10.06
N ARG A 110 6.18 -5.78 11.40
CA ARG A 110 7.29 -5.20 12.16
C ARG A 110 8.62 -5.83 11.80
N HIS A 111 8.70 -7.15 11.68
CA HIS A 111 9.93 -7.85 11.28
C HIS A 111 10.36 -7.45 9.87
N ARG A 112 9.43 -7.34 8.92
CA ARG A 112 9.72 -6.85 7.56
C ARG A 112 10.23 -5.41 7.56
N LEU A 113 9.59 -4.53 8.33
CA LEU A 113 10.00 -3.13 8.47
C LEU A 113 11.42 -3.02 9.06
N ILE A 114 11.69 -3.74 10.16
CA ILE A 114 13.01 -3.74 10.79
C ILE A 114 14.05 -4.30 9.81
N GLY A 115 13.75 -5.41 9.13
CA GLY A 115 14.63 -5.98 8.11
C GLY A 115 14.93 -4.99 6.97
N ALA A 116 13.91 -4.30 6.47
CA ALA A 116 14.06 -3.29 5.42
C ALA A 116 14.94 -2.12 5.87
N VAL A 117 14.74 -1.61 7.09
CA VAL A 117 15.55 -0.53 7.66
C VAL A 117 17.01 -0.97 7.83
N VAL A 118 17.23 -2.15 8.44
CA VAL A 118 18.57 -2.69 8.68
C VAL A 118 19.35 -2.90 7.38
N LEU A 119 18.69 -3.34 6.31
CA LEU A 119 19.33 -3.53 5.00
C LEU A 119 19.51 -2.21 4.22
N SER A 120 18.60 -1.24 4.38
CA SER A 120 18.64 0.02 3.63
C SER A 120 19.64 1.02 4.20
N VAL A 121 19.85 1.03 5.53
CA VAL A 121 20.78 1.97 6.18
C VAL A 121 22.21 1.86 5.63
N PRO A 122 22.82 0.67 5.50
CA PRO A 122 24.14 0.53 4.88
C PRO A 122 24.17 1.00 3.42
N VAL A 123 23.13 0.73 2.64
CA VAL A 123 23.04 1.18 1.23
C VAL A 123 23.05 2.71 1.15
N ILE A 124 22.26 3.37 1.99
CA ILE A 124 22.22 4.84 2.07
C ILE A 124 23.58 5.39 2.51
N ALA A 125 24.22 4.78 3.51
CA ALA A 125 25.53 5.20 3.99
C ALA A 125 26.61 5.08 2.89
N LEU A 126 26.63 3.97 2.13
CA LEU A 126 27.53 3.77 0.99
C LEU A 126 27.30 4.79 -0.13
N ALA A 127 26.04 5.16 -0.37
CA ALA A 127 25.68 6.15 -1.38
C ALA A 127 26.04 7.58 -0.96
N MET A 128 25.88 7.93 0.32
CA MET A 128 26.12 9.30 0.83
C MET A 128 27.58 9.57 1.20
N VAL A 129 28.37 8.55 1.55
CA VAL A 129 29.76 8.72 2.02
C VAL A 129 30.74 8.12 1.00
N PRO A 130 31.34 8.94 0.11
CA PRO A 130 32.29 8.46 -0.90
C PRO A 130 33.49 7.73 -0.31
N ALA A 131 33.88 8.06 0.92
CA ALA A 131 34.98 7.38 1.62
C ALA A 131 34.69 5.89 1.91
N LEU A 132 33.41 5.47 1.91
CA LEU A 132 33.01 4.07 2.08
C LEU A 132 32.93 3.32 0.74
N GLN A 133 33.15 3.97 -0.40
CA GLN A 133 33.04 3.39 -1.73
C GLN A 133 34.34 2.67 -2.13
N PHE A 134 34.41 1.38 -1.80
CA PHE A 134 35.46 0.48 -2.28
C PHE A 134 35.17 -0.03 -3.70
N THR A 135 36.13 -0.68 -4.36
CA THR A 135 36.11 -1.02 -5.79
C THR A 135 34.81 -1.66 -6.34
N TYR A 136 34.06 -2.40 -5.52
CA TYR A 136 32.81 -3.09 -5.90
C TYR A 136 31.58 -2.66 -5.08
N TRP A 137 31.60 -1.45 -4.51
CA TRP A 137 30.52 -0.96 -3.64
C TRP A 137 29.14 -0.93 -4.33
N GLN A 138 29.10 -0.72 -5.65
CA GLN A 138 27.87 -0.72 -6.44
C GLN A 138 27.20 -2.11 -6.47
N TRP A 139 27.99 -3.18 -6.52
CA TRP A 139 27.50 -4.55 -6.49
C TRP A 139 27.03 -4.93 -5.08
N ALA A 140 27.77 -4.53 -4.05
CA ALA A 140 27.36 -4.71 -2.66
C ALA A 140 26.03 -3.98 -2.36
N SER A 141 25.87 -2.76 -2.86
CA SER A 141 24.63 -1.98 -2.73
C SER A 141 23.45 -2.67 -3.42
N LEU A 142 23.64 -3.22 -4.63
CA LEU A 142 22.60 -4.02 -5.30
C LEU A 142 22.23 -5.26 -4.48
N THR A 143 23.21 -6.00 -3.95
CA THR A 143 22.97 -7.20 -3.13
C THR A 143 22.20 -6.89 -1.84
N LEU A 144 22.45 -5.72 -1.23
CA LEU A 144 21.73 -5.28 -0.03
C LEU A 144 20.33 -4.74 -0.35
N ALA A 145 20.16 -4.04 -1.48
CA ALA A 145 18.89 -3.44 -1.89
C ALA A 145 17.91 -4.48 -2.49
N ALA A 146 18.40 -5.50 -3.17
CA ALA A 146 17.55 -6.49 -3.84
C ALA A 146 16.58 -7.22 -2.87
N PRO A 147 17.02 -7.72 -1.70
CA PRO A 147 16.10 -8.31 -0.72
C PRO A 147 15.06 -7.32 -0.19
N VAL A 148 15.41 -6.03 -0.05
CA VAL A 148 14.44 -5.01 0.39
C VAL A 148 13.30 -4.88 -0.63
N ILE A 149 13.63 -4.80 -1.91
CA ILE A 149 12.62 -4.67 -2.97
C ILE A 149 11.85 -5.97 -3.16
N VAL A 150 12.52 -7.12 -3.23
CA VAL A 150 11.88 -8.39 -3.56
C VAL A 150 11.11 -8.98 -2.37
N TRP A 151 11.66 -8.93 -1.16
CA TRP A 151 11.06 -9.55 0.02
C TRP A 151 10.26 -8.56 0.86
N ALA A 152 10.83 -7.40 1.21
CA ALA A 152 10.11 -6.46 2.07
C ALA A 152 8.94 -5.77 1.35
N ALA A 153 9.07 -5.50 0.04
CA ALA A 153 7.99 -4.93 -0.76
C ALA A 153 7.03 -5.97 -1.39
N TRP A 154 7.25 -7.28 -1.16
CA TRP A 154 6.41 -8.36 -1.66
C TRP A 154 4.88 -8.15 -1.47
N PRO A 155 4.37 -7.76 -0.28
CA PRO A 155 2.93 -7.55 -0.10
C PRO A 155 2.36 -6.46 -1.03
N PHE A 156 3.11 -5.40 -1.31
CA PHE A 156 2.69 -4.33 -2.23
C PHE A 156 2.65 -4.83 -3.68
N HIS A 157 3.62 -5.65 -4.09
CA HIS A 157 3.62 -6.25 -5.43
C HIS A 157 2.45 -7.21 -5.64
N GLY A 158 2.13 -8.02 -4.62
CA GLY A 158 0.98 -8.92 -4.64
C GLY A 158 -0.34 -8.16 -4.77
N ALA A 159 -0.55 -7.14 -3.92
CA ALA A 159 -1.73 -6.29 -3.97
C ALA A 159 -1.85 -5.54 -5.31
N ALA A 160 -0.74 -5.02 -5.85
CA ALA A 160 -0.71 -4.37 -7.15
C ALA A 160 -1.15 -5.31 -8.28
N LEU A 161 -0.64 -6.54 -8.30
CA LEU A 161 -0.96 -7.53 -9.34
C LEU A 161 -2.44 -7.95 -9.27
N LEU A 162 -2.98 -8.10 -8.07
CA LEU A 162 -4.39 -8.42 -7.87
C LEU A 162 -5.30 -7.27 -8.34
N ASN A 163 -5.01 -6.04 -7.94
CA ASN A 163 -5.76 -4.86 -8.37
C ASN A 163 -5.69 -4.67 -9.89
N LEU A 164 -4.52 -4.85 -10.50
CA LEU A 164 -4.32 -4.77 -11.96
C LEU A 164 -5.17 -5.80 -12.72
N ARG A 165 -5.28 -7.03 -12.21
CA ARG A 165 -6.12 -8.08 -12.81
C ARG A 165 -7.60 -7.71 -12.84
N HIS A 166 -8.05 -6.90 -11.89
CA HIS A 166 -9.44 -6.41 -11.81
C HIS A 166 -9.61 -5.02 -12.43
N GLY A 167 -8.61 -4.51 -13.17
CA GLY A 167 -8.67 -3.22 -13.84
C GLY A 167 -8.62 -2.00 -12.90
N ALA A 168 -8.16 -2.18 -11.67
CA ALA A 168 -8.00 -1.11 -10.68
C ALA A 168 -6.52 -0.73 -10.50
N ALA A 169 -6.26 0.56 -10.32
CA ALA A 169 -4.94 1.08 -9.95
C ALA A 169 -5.04 1.72 -8.56
N THR A 170 -4.16 1.30 -7.64
CA THR A 170 -4.10 1.79 -6.26
C THR A 170 -2.73 2.38 -5.94
N MET A 171 -2.56 2.89 -4.71
CA MET A 171 -1.26 3.34 -4.19
C MET A 171 -0.22 2.21 -4.26
N ASP A 172 -0.61 0.96 -3.98
CA ASP A 172 0.27 -0.21 -4.07
C ASP A 172 0.76 -0.44 -5.50
N THR A 173 -0.10 -0.19 -6.50
CA THR A 173 0.27 -0.26 -7.92
C THR A 173 1.37 0.75 -8.24
N LEU A 174 1.24 1.99 -7.79
CA LEU A 174 2.24 3.03 -8.03
C LEU A 174 3.60 2.67 -7.39
N ILE A 175 3.57 2.23 -6.12
CA ILE A 175 4.78 1.81 -5.40
C ILE A 175 5.44 0.62 -6.09
N SER A 176 4.64 -0.38 -6.45
CA SER A 176 5.10 -1.61 -7.12
C SER A 176 5.75 -1.31 -8.47
N VAL A 177 5.12 -0.48 -9.30
CA VAL A 177 5.66 -0.08 -10.61
C VAL A 177 6.94 0.74 -10.46
N GLY A 178 6.95 1.72 -9.56
CA GLY A 178 8.11 2.60 -9.36
C GLY A 178 9.34 1.85 -8.87
N THR A 179 9.18 0.99 -7.86
CA THR A 179 10.29 0.19 -7.30
C THR A 179 10.80 -0.85 -8.29
N THR A 180 9.90 -1.51 -9.05
CA THR A 180 10.30 -2.46 -10.09
C THR A 180 11.04 -1.76 -11.23
N ALA A 181 10.54 -0.61 -11.69
CA ALA A 181 11.19 0.17 -12.74
C ALA A 181 12.59 0.63 -12.30
N ALA A 182 12.72 1.13 -11.07
CA ALA A 182 14.02 1.52 -10.51
C ALA A 182 14.99 0.34 -10.40
N LEU A 183 14.52 -0.84 -9.97
CA LEU A 183 15.34 -2.05 -9.89
C LEU A 183 15.81 -2.50 -11.28
N LEU A 184 14.89 -2.55 -12.26
CA LEU A 184 15.21 -2.95 -13.63
C LEU A 184 16.20 -1.98 -14.27
N TRP A 185 16.02 -0.67 -14.07
CA TRP A 185 16.96 0.33 -14.53
C TRP A 185 18.33 0.18 -13.87
N SER A 186 18.36 -0.05 -12.55
CA SER A 186 19.61 -0.26 -11.82
C SER A 186 20.36 -1.48 -12.33
N LEU A 187 19.66 -2.60 -12.56
CA LEU A 187 20.25 -3.79 -13.18
C LEU A 187 20.77 -3.49 -14.58
N TYR A 188 19.99 -2.81 -15.42
CA TYR A 188 20.44 -2.43 -16.76
C TYR A 188 21.72 -1.59 -16.71
N ALA A 189 21.78 -0.56 -15.84
CA ALA A 189 22.93 0.31 -15.69
C ALA A 189 24.17 -0.41 -15.14
N LEU A 190 23.99 -1.37 -14.22
CA LEU A 190 25.08 -2.17 -13.63
C LEU A 190 25.67 -3.19 -14.61
N PHE A 191 24.84 -3.85 -15.41
CA PHE A 191 25.29 -4.90 -16.33
C PHE A 191 25.73 -4.35 -17.70
N PHE A 192 25.04 -3.33 -18.22
CA PHE A 192 25.24 -2.83 -19.58
C PHE A 192 25.69 -1.37 -19.64
N GLY A 193 25.70 -0.66 -18.52
CA GLY A 193 26.14 0.73 -18.42
C GLY A 193 27.54 0.89 -17.83
N THR A 194 27.93 2.14 -17.60
CA THR A 194 29.21 2.49 -16.96
C THR A 194 29.17 2.35 -15.43
N ALA A 195 27.98 2.24 -14.84
CA ALA A 195 27.81 2.15 -13.39
C ALA A 195 28.37 0.84 -12.79
N GLY A 196 28.50 -0.23 -13.59
CA GLY A 196 29.11 -1.49 -13.15
C GLY A 196 30.63 -1.49 -13.10
N GLN A 197 31.30 -0.49 -13.67
CA GLN A 197 32.75 -0.45 -13.79
C GLN A 197 33.41 -0.38 -12.40
N PRO A 198 34.37 -1.28 -12.09
CA PRO A 198 35.07 -1.28 -10.82
C PRO A 198 35.78 0.05 -10.55
N GLY A 199 35.68 0.57 -9.33
CA GLY A 199 36.35 1.81 -8.91
C GLY A 199 35.63 3.12 -9.29
N THR A 200 34.41 3.05 -9.82
CA THR A 200 33.55 4.23 -9.97
C THR A 200 33.16 4.76 -8.59
N THR A 201 33.33 6.06 -8.34
CA THR A 201 32.90 6.72 -7.11
C THR A 201 31.99 7.90 -7.43
N HIS A 202 30.94 8.12 -6.66
CA HIS A 202 30.13 9.32 -6.79
C HIS A 202 30.87 10.50 -6.17
N GLY A 203 31.21 11.49 -7.00
CA GLY A 203 31.76 12.76 -6.52
C GLY A 203 30.74 13.47 -5.64
N MET A 204 31.11 13.76 -4.38
CA MET A 204 30.31 14.63 -3.53
C MET A 204 30.43 16.05 -4.07
N LEU A 205 29.30 16.63 -4.49
CA LEU A 205 29.21 18.03 -4.92
C LEU A 205 29.44 18.96 -3.73
N THR A 206 30.69 19.11 -3.29
CA THR A 206 31.15 20.09 -2.28
C THR A 206 31.92 21.25 -2.91
N GLY A 207 31.72 21.52 -4.20
CA GLY A 207 32.42 22.59 -4.91
C GLY A 207 31.49 23.46 -5.74
N LEU A 208 31.11 24.63 -5.21
CA LEU A 208 30.88 25.82 -6.02
C LEU A 208 32.25 26.26 -6.59
N SER A 209 32.77 25.54 -7.58
CA SER A 209 33.96 25.99 -8.30
C SER A 209 33.51 26.56 -9.64
N SER A 210 33.30 27.88 -9.63
CA SER A 210 33.01 28.70 -10.80
C SER A 210 34.26 28.90 -11.64
N ASP A 211 34.74 27.86 -12.33
CA ASP A 211 35.54 28.03 -13.55
C ASP A 211 35.86 26.67 -14.17
N THR A 212 35.11 26.27 -15.21
CA THR A 212 35.59 25.40 -16.30
C THR A 212 34.57 25.48 -17.45
N PRO A 213 35.01 25.74 -18.71
CA PRO A 213 34.13 25.85 -19.85
C PRO A 213 33.56 24.48 -20.25
N ARG A 214 32.29 24.52 -20.66
CA ARG A 214 31.41 23.38 -20.92
C ARG A 214 31.93 22.46 -22.03
N THR A 215 32.33 21.25 -21.66
CA THR A 215 32.17 20.05 -22.49
C THR A 215 31.99 18.84 -21.58
N ILE A 216 30.72 18.43 -21.41
CA ILE A 216 30.18 17.08 -21.15
C ILE A 216 31.12 16.08 -20.47
N GLU A 217 30.77 15.58 -19.27
CA GLU A 217 30.61 14.13 -18.98
C GLU A 217 29.80 13.89 -17.68
N ALA A 218 28.66 13.23 -17.86
CA ALA A 218 27.89 12.40 -16.93
C ALA A 218 28.20 12.45 -15.42
N GLY A 219 27.44 13.25 -14.68
CA GLY A 219 27.45 13.21 -13.21
C GLY A 219 26.29 13.95 -12.55
N ALA A 220 25.21 14.19 -13.29
CA ALA A 220 23.98 14.68 -12.69
C ALA A 220 23.10 13.46 -12.39
N VAL A 221 22.95 13.18 -11.10
CA VAL A 221 21.88 12.35 -10.55
C VAL A 221 20.55 12.93 -11.04
N SER A 222 20.07 12.37 -12.14
CA SER A 222 18.75 12.64 -12.67
C SER A 222 17.83 11.50 -12.21
N VAL A 223 17.28 11.67 -11.02
CA VAL A 223 15.91 11.22 -10.75
C VAL A 223 15.04 12.00 -11.74
N VAL A 224 14.89 11.46 -12.96
CA VAL A 224 13.90 11.93 -13.92
C VAL A 224 12.77 10.92 -13.87
N ILE A 225 11.81 11.27 -13.02
CA ILE A 225 10.42 10.87 -13.21
C ILE A 225 10.03 11.27 -14.63
N VAL A 226 9.63 10.28 -15.42
CA VAL A 226 8.65 10.34 -16.51
C VAL A 226 8.23 11.76 -16.91
N GLU A 227 8.90 12.36 -17.89
CA GLU A 227 8.27 13.42 -18.70
C GLU A 227 8.92 13.51 -20.09
N GLY A 228 8.11 13.24 -21.12
CA GLY A 228 8.25 13.81 -22.46
C GLY A 228 9.42 13.36 -23.34
N THR A 229 9.24 12.29 -24.13
CA THR A 229 9.89 12.22 -25.45
C THR A 229 8.97 11.55 -26.47
N VAL A 230 7.86 12.23 -26.75
CA VAL A 230 7.18 12.14 -28.05
C VAL A 230 7.32 13.50 -28.69
N GLU A 231 8.50 13.81 -29.23
CA GLU A 231 8.64 14.91 -30.18
C GLU A 231 9.20 14.33 -31.48
N GLY A 232 8.29 14.05 -32.41
CA GLY A 232 8.60 13.56 -33.74
C GLY A 232 9.40 14.58 -34.54
N SER A 233 10.54 14.16 -35.07
CA SER A 233 11.31 14.92 -36.05
C SER A 233 10.68 14.74 -37.44
N VAL A 234 9.74 15.62 -37.81
CA VAL A 234 9.46 15.92 -39.22
C VAL A 234 10.54 16.90 -39.69
N ARG A 235 11.30 16.50 -40.71
CA ARG A 235 12.31 17.33 -41.36
C ARG A 235 12.12 17.26 -42.87
N GLU A 236 11.59 18.33 -43.46
CA GLU A 236 11.72 18.77 -44.87
C GLU A 236 11.62 20.30 -44.85
N PRO A 237 12.31 21.03 -45.75
CA PRO A 237 12.02 21.03 -47.19
C PRO A 237 13.14 20.54 -48.10
#